data_AF-A0A643FNK5-F1
#
_entry.id   AF-A0A643FNK5-F1
#
_cell.length_a   1.000
_cell.length_b   1.000
_cell.length_c   1.000
_cell.angle_alpha   90.00
_cell.angle_beta   90.00
_cell.angle_gamma   90.00
#
_symmetry.space_group_name_H-M   'P 1'
#
loop_
_entity.id
_entity.type
_entity.pdbx_description
1 polymer ?
#
loop_
_entity_poly.entity_id
_entity_poly.type
_entity_poly.pdbx_seq_one_letter_code
_entity_poly.pdbx_strand_id
1 'polypeptide(L)'
;MTASPETTANEQSLQADIVQLRERFPETRALYREVCGLLFFRYGITPTANKLYGLVRKGSMGTPTEVLAQFWQDLRNKMHVTIAHPELPDALKVIAADAVQSIWQAANEAASGELAALRAEARLQASEAQAQRDQARAAVVVAEREAAVLQAGLDAAQQARAAVQGELEAERQSHAAAQARHDESKRQVEALERQLGEMHTQFSADLERTREQVVVAQERASATERRALREIDQERTLRQKAEQAAAELRTELAAMQARAQDAAVAAAEVRVRLQAERDTLSRQLAAAEQALGLGLAAQEGLRAELEAALRQAERAQAEATASRRLATTRRQVPATKTKLKFKAGPA
;
A
#
# COMPACT_ATOMS: atom_id res chain seq x y z
N MET A 1 66.55 -2.79 77.41
CA MET A 1 67.55 -3.88 77.50
C MET A 1 66.90 -5.14 76.94
N THR A 2 67.08 -5.41 75.65
CA THR A 2 66.57 -6.62 74.98
C THR A 2 67.72 -7.61 74.84
N ALA A 3 67.57 -8.82 75.37
CA ALA A 3 68.56 -9.88 75.15
C ALA A 3 68.49 -10.34 73.68
N SER A 4 69.64 -10.59 73.06
CA SER A 4 69.71 -11.07 71.68
C SER A 4 69.10 -12.47 71.55
N PRO A 5 68.40 -12.79 70.44
CA PRO A 5 67.70 -14.08 70.29
C PRO A 5 68.65 -15.29 70.36
N GLU A 6 69.91 -15.13 69.92
CA GLU A 6 70.97 -16.13 70.03
C GLU A 6 71.28 -16.49 71.50
N THR A 7 71.25 -15.50 72.41
CA THR A 7 71.49 -15.71 73.84
C THR A 7 70.39 -16.56 74.46
N THR A 8 69.13 -16.32 74.08
CA THR A 8 67.99 -17.11 74.57
C THR A 8 67.97 -18.53 74.00
N ALA A 9 68.39 -18.72 72.74
CA ALA A 9 68.53 -20.05 72.15
C ALA A 9 69.63 -20.88 72.85
N ASN A 10 70.77 -20.26 73.15
CA ASN A 10 71.88 -20.91 73.85
C ASN A 10 71.57 -21.26 75.31
N GLU A 11 70.84 -20.42 76.06
CA GLU A 11 70.41 -20.79 77.42
C GLU A 11 69.34 -21.92 77.38
N GLN A 12 68.50 -21.98 76.34
CA GLN A 12 67.55 -23.10 76.15
C GLN A 12 68.25 -24.43 75.82
N SER A 13 69.24 -24.44 74.91
CA SER A 13 70.00 -25.65 74.60
C SER A 13 70.83 -26.12 75.81
N LEU A 14 71.38 -25.17 76.59
CA LEU A 14 72.09 -25.47 77.84
C LEU A 14 71.19 -26.19 78.86
N GLN A 15 69.92 -25.77 79.03
CA GLN A 15 68.99 -26.50 79.90
C GLN A 15 68.70 -27.92 79.39
N ALA A 16 68.50 -28.09 78.08
CA ALA A 16 68.24 -29.40 77.49
C ALA A 16 69.42 -30.37 77.67
N ASP A 17 70.66 -29.92 77.44
CA ASP A 17 71.88 -30.69 77.71
C ASP A 17 71.98 -31.11 79.19
N ILE A 18 71.63 -30.20 80.11
CA ILE A 18 71.67 -30.47 81.56
C ILE A 18 70.61 -31.49 81.98
N VAL A 19 69.44 -31.53 81.31
CA VAL A 19 68.44 -32.60 81.53
C VAL A 19 69.00 -33.95 81.08
N GLN A 20 69.62 -34.04 79.90
CA GLN A 20 70.25 -35.29 79.43
C GLN A 20 71.38 -35.76 80.35
N LEU A 21 72.21 -34.84 80.87
CA LEU A 21 73.23 -35.17 81.86
C LEU A 21 72.61 -35.66 83.19
N ARG A 22 71.47 -35.10 83.62
CA ARG A 22 70.76 -35.52 84.84
C ARG A 22 70.17 -36.93 84.77
N GLU A 23 69.83 -37.40 83.58
CA GLU A 23 69.39 -38.79 83.33
C GLU A 23 70.60 -39.74 83.31
N ARG A 24 71.70 -39.31 82.68
CA ARG A 24 72.90 -40.13 82.45
C ARG A 24 73.82 -40.25 83.67
N PHE A 25 73.82 -39.26 84.56
CA PHE A 25 74.63 -39.20 85.78
C PHE A 25 73.72 -39.04 87.02
N PRO A 26 73.27 -40.15 87.65
CA PRO A 26 72.40 -40.09 88.82
C PRO A 26 73.11 -39.55 90.08
N GLU A 27 74.43 -39.74 90.17
CA GLU A 27 75.27 -39.36 91.31
C GLU A 27 75.63 -37.86 91.27
N THR A 28 75.38 -37.17 92.39
CA THR A 28 75.41 -35.71 92.46
C THR A 28 76.81 -35.11 92.19
N ARG A 29 77.91 -35.73 92.65
CA ARG A 29 79.26 -35.17 92.42
C ARG A 29 79.70 -35.37 90.96
N ALA A 30 79.41 -36.54 90.37
CA ALA A 30 79.63 -36.79 88.94
C ALA A 30 78.84 -35.80 88.07
N LEU A 31 77.56 -35.59 88.34
CA LEU A 31 76.73 -34.64 87.60
C LEU A 31 77.27 -33.20 87.69
N TYR A 32 77.72 -32.73 88.86
CA TYR A 32 78.35 -31.42 88.98
C TYR A 32 79.63 -31.30 88.15
N ARG A 33 80.44 -32.36 88.04
CA ARG A 33 81.67 -32.40 87.23
C ARG A 33 81.37 -32.28 85.75
N GLU A 34 80.40 -33.05 85.26
CA GLU A 34 80.00 -33.00 83.84
C GLU A 34 79.35 -31.67 83.46
N VAL A 35 78.57 -31.04 84.36
CA VAL A 35 78.03 -29.69 84.12
C VAL A 35 79.13 -28.62 84.16
N CYS A 36 80.21 -28.78 84.95
CA CYS A 36 81.40 -27.92 84.84
C CYS A 36 82.05 -28.04 83.44
N GLY A 37 82.22 -29.27 82.95
CA GLY A 37 82.76 -29.54 81.62
C GLY A 37 81.89 -28.97 80.50
N LEU A 38 80.57 -29.18 80.59
CA LEU A 38 79.59 -28.65 79.63
C LEU A 38 79.66 -27.12 79.54
N LEU A 39 79.56 -26.43 80.69
CA LEU A 39 79.62 -24.98 80.76
C LEU A 39 80.92 -24.44 80.16
N PHE A 40 82.06 -25.01 80.57
CA PHE A 40 83.38 -24.51 80.16
C PHE A 40 83.71 -24.81 78.69
N PHE A 41 83.59 -26.07 78.25
CA PHE A 41 84.07 -26.49 76.92
C PHE A 41 83.06 -26.26 75.78
N ARG A 42 81.75 -26.42 76.03
CA ARG A 42 80.71 -26.34 74.98
C ARG A 42 80.03 -24.98 74.93
N TYR A 43 79.96 -24.25 76.04
CA TYR A 43 79.31 -22.93 76.12
C TYR A 43 80.27 -21.77 76.43
N GLY A 44 81.54 -22.02 76.76
CA GLY A 44 82.52 -20.97 77.10
C GLY A 44 82.22 -20.22 78.41
N ILE A 45 81.31 -20.73 79.24
CA ILE A 45 80.88 -20.10 80.49
C ILE A 45 81.77 -20.64 81.62
N THR A 46 82.51 -19.76 82.29
CA THR A 46 83.29 -20.11 83.50
C THR A 46 82.35 -20.67 84.59
N PRO A 47 82.46 -21.95 84.97
CA PRO A 47 81.60 -22.52 85.99
C PRO A 47 81.86 -21.88 87.36
N THR A 48 80.79 -21.56 88.08
CA THR A 48 80.81 -21.00 89.44
C THR A 48 79.84 -21.78 90.33
N ALA A 49 80.17 -21.93 91.62
CA ALA A 49 79.37 -22.73 92.56
C ALA A 49 77.88 -22.33 92.56
N ASN A 50 77.59 -21.02 92.49
CA ASN A 50 76.22 -20.49 92.44
C ASN A 50 75.48 -20.85 91.14
N LYS A 51 76.08 -20.70 89.95
CA LYS A 51 75.40 -21.07 88.69
C LYS A 51 75.28 -22.60 88.56
N LEU A 52 76.28 -23.37 89.01
CA LEU A 52 76.18 -24.83 89.10
C LEU A 52 75.00 -25.27 89.98
N TYR A 53 74.89 -24.75 91.21
CA TYR A 53 73.80 -25.08 92.13
C TYR A 53 72.43 -24.67 91.57
N GLY A 54 72.32 -23.48 90.97
CA GLY A 54 71.09 -22.98 90.36
C GLY A 54 70.57 -23.81 89.18
N LEU A 55 71.46 -24.50 88.46
CA LEU A 55 71.17 -25.38 87.34
C LEU A 55 70.85 -26.83 87.78
N VAL A 56 71.70 -27.41 88.62
CA VAL A 56 71.59 -28.83 89.03
C VAL A 56 70.56 -29.04 90.14
N ARG A 57 70.48 -28.12 91.11
CA ARG A 57 69.54 -28.13 92.25
C ARG A 57 69.48 -29.46 93.03
N LYS A 58 70.63 -30.09 93.26
CA LYS A 58 70.80 -31.31 94.08
C LYS A 58 71.98 -31.16 95.06
N GLY A 59 71.92 -31.86 96.20
CA GLY A 59 73.02 -31.92 97.17
C GLY A 59 73.10 -30.71 98.12
N SER A 60 74.14 -30.68 98.96
CA SER A 60 74.39 -29.59 99.91
C SER A 60 75.16 -28.44 99.26
N MET A 61 75.04 -27.23 99.84
CA MET A 61 75.72 -26.02 99.36
C MET A 61 77.25 -26.14 99.23
N GLY A 62 77.91 -27.04 99.96
CA GLY A 62 79.35 -27.28 99.84
C GLY A 62 79.76 -28.10 98.61
N THR A 63 78.88 -28.99 98.13
CA THR A 63 79.21 -29.96 97.07
C THR A 63 79.62 -29.30 95.74
N PRO A 64 78.95 -28.24 95.23
CA PRO A 64 79.36 -27.57 94.00
C PRO A 64 80.77 -26.96 94.09
N THR A 65 81.14 -26.42 95.26
CA THR A 65 82.43 -25.76 95.50
C THR A 65 83.59 -26.75 95.51
N GLU A 66 83.44 -27.89 96.19
CA GLU A 66 84.43 -28.98 96.17
C GLU A 66 84.65 -29.52 94.75
N VAL A 67 83.57 -29.81 94.03
CA VAL A 67 83.64 -30.38 92.68
C VAL A 67 84.24 -29.38 91.69
N LEU A 68 83.92 -28.09 91.81
CA LEU A 68 84.51 -27.03 91.01
C LEU A 68 86.01 -26.85 91.27
N ALA A 69 86.43 -26.88 92.54
CA ALA A 69 87.85 -26.80 92.90
C ALA A 69 88.64 -27.98 92.30
N GLN A 70 88.11 -29.21 92.42
CA GLN A 70 88.71 -30.39 91.83
C GLN A 70 88.71 -30.35 90.29
N PHE A 71 87.64 -29.85 89.66
CA PHE A 71 87.58 -29.69 88.20
C PHE A 71 88.70 -28.78 87.68
N TRP A 72 88.93 -27.62 88.32
CA TRP A 72 90.03 -26.73 87.95
C TRP A 72 91.42 -27.32 88.24
N GLN A 73 91.54 -28.16 89.27
CA GLN A 73 92.78 -28.90 89.56
C GLN A 73 93.07 -29.94 88.47
N ASP A 74 92.08 -30.78 88.15
CA ASP A 74 92.16 -31.81 87.11
C ASP A 74 92.42 -31.20 85.73
N LEU A 75 91.85 -30.02 85.43
CA LEU A 75 92.07 -29.30 84.18
C LEU A 75 93.49 -28.73 84.07
N ARG A 76 93.98 -28.03 85.11
CA ARG A 76 95.36 -27.50 85.13
C ARG A 76 96.39 -28.60 84.96
N ASN A 77 96.19 -29.74 85.62
CA ASN A 77 97.07 -30.91 85.49
C ASN A 77 97.06 -31.55 84.09
N LYS A 78 95.97 -31.41 83.33
CA LYS A 78 95.84 -31.96 81.96
C LYS A 78 96.33 -31.03 80.86
N MET A 79 96.28 -29.70 81.07
CA MET A 79 96.75 -28.73 80.09
C MET A 79 98.25 -28.44 80.19
N HIS A 80 98.91 -28.82 81.29
CA HIS A 80 100.36 -28.66 81.43
C HIS A 80 101.10 -29.81 80.75
N VAL A 81 101.80 -29.52 79.65
CA VAL A 81 102.76 -30.47 79.05
C VAL A 81 104.01 -30.48 79.93
N THR A 82 104.15 -31.50 80.77
CA THR A 82 105.34 -31.68 81.62
C THR A 82 106.28 -32.68 80.97
N ILE A 83 107.50 -32.25 80.58
CA ILE A 83 108.54 -33.13 80.02
C ILE A 83 109.15 -33.96 81.17
N ALA A 84 108.40 -34.97 81.61
CA ALA A 84 108.73 -35.85 82.73
C ALA A 84 109.76 -36.92 82.37
N HIS A 85 110.92 -36.51 81.87
CA HIS A 85 112.08 -37.39 81.67
C HIS A 85 113.11 -37.09 82.78
N PRO A 86 113.38 -38.03 83.72
CA PRO A 86 114.18 -37.73 84.92
C PRO A 86 115.64 -37.41 84.60
N GLU A 87 116.23 -38.08 83.60
CA GLU A 87 117.63 -37.92 83.18
C GLU A 87 117.92 -36.64 82.35
N LEU A 88 116.92 -35.81 82.04
CA LEU A 88 117.13 -34.63 81.18
C LEU A 88 117.41 -33.37 82.02
N PRO A 89 118.52 -32.64 81.79
CA PRO A 89 118.76 -31.34 82.40
C PRO A 89 117.67 -30.32 82.06
N ASP A 90 117.23 -29.53 83.05
CA ASP A 90 116.07 -28.64 82.89
C ASP A 90 116.27 -27.56 81.81
N ALA A 91 117.51 -27.12 81.57
CA ALA A 91 117.84 -26.22 80.47
C ALA A 91 117.42 -26.76 79.10
N LEU A 92 117.53 -28.08 78.86
CA LEU A 92 117.08 -28.72 77.62
C LEU A 92 115.56 -28.87 77.57
N LYS A 93 114.89 -29.04 78.72
CA LYS A 93 113.42 -29.07 78.80
C LYS A 93 112.82 -27.71 78.42
N VAL A 94 113.42 -26.61 78.87
CA VAL A 94 113.00 -25.23 78.50
C VAL A 94 113.16 -25.02 77.00
N ILE A 95 114.34 -25.28 76.43
CA ILE A 95 114.60 -25.11 74.98
C ILE A 95 113.63 -25.96 74.13
N ALA A 96 113.33 -27.20 74.55
CA ALA A 96 112.37 -28.05 73.87
C ALA A 96 110.93 -27.54 73.97
N ALA A 97 110.53 -27.01 75.12
CA ALA A 97 109.21 -26.41 75.32
C ALA A 97 109.03 -25.14 74.47
N ASP A 98 110.02 -24.24 74.47
CA ASP A 98 110.01 -23.01 73.67
C ASP A 98 109.94 -23.32 72.17
N ALA A 99 110.69 -24.33 71.71
CA ALA A 99 110.65 -24.77 70.31
C ALA A 99 109.28 -25.35 69.91
N VAL A 100 108.68 -26.22 70.75
CA VAL A 100 107.33 -26.76 70.50
C VAL A 100 106.27 -25.66 70.54
N GLN A 101 106.38 -24.70 71.48
CA GLN A 101 105.48 -23.56 71.56
C GLN A 101 105.59 -22.67 70.32
N SER A 102 106.80 -22.38 69.84
CA SER A 102 107.05 -21.59 68.63
C SER A 102 106.47 -22.27 67.38
N ILE A 103 106.70 -23.59 67.21
CA ILE A 103 106.11 -24.38 66.11
C ILE A 103 104.58 -24.36 66.18
N TRP A 104 103.99 -24.52 67.36
CA TRP A 104 102.53 -24.48 67.54
C TRP A 104 101.95 -23.10 67.24
N GLN A 105 102.61 -22.02 67.70
CA GLN A 105 102.21 -20.64 67.38
C GLN A 105 102.26 -20.37 65.88
N ALA A 106 103.35 -20.69 65.20
CA ALA A 106 103.51 -20.49 63.77
C ALA A 106 102.50 -21.32 62.94
N ALA A 107 102.25 -22.57 63.33
CA ALA A 107 101.24 -23.41 62.68
C ALA A 107 99.81 -22.88 62.88
N ASN A 108 99.50 -22.38 64.08
CA ASN A 108 98.19 -21.79 64.38
C ASN A 108 97.98 -20.43 63.67
N GLU A 109 99.04 -19.63 63.52
CA GLU A 109 99.02 -18.38 62.75
C GLU A 109 98.81 -18.67 61.25
N ALA A 110 99.57 -19.60 60.67
CA ALA A 110 99.41 -20.02 59.28
C ALA A 110 97.99 -20.56 58.99
N ALA A 111 97.49 -21.48 59.81
CA ALA A 111 96.14 -22.02 59.67
C ALA A 111 95.05 -20.95 59.87
N SER A 112 95.29 -19.94 60.72
CA SER A 112 94.38 -18.79 60.87
C SER A 112 94.39 -17.88 59.64
N GLY A 113 95.55 -17.69 59.02
CA GLY A 113 95.73 -16.94 57.76
C GLY A 113 95.04 -17.62 56.58
N GLU A 114 95.28 -18.92 56.37
CA GLU A 114 94.61 -19.72 55.33
C GLU A 114 93.09 -19.72 55.52
N LEU A 115 92.61 -19.92 56.76
CA LEU A 115 91.18 -19.86 57.07
C LEU A 115 90.59 -18.46 56.86
N ALA A 116 91.37 -17.39 57.06
CA ALA A 116 90.94 -16.02 56.75
C ALA A 116 90.87 -15.77 55.23
N ALA A 117 91.83 -16.27 54.45
CA ALA A 117 91.84 -16.18 52.99
C ALA A 117 90.64 -16.92 52.38
N LEU A 118 90.44 -18.21 52.73
CA LEU A 118 89.29 -19.00 52.27
C LEU A 118 87.95 -18.37 52.65
N ARG A 119 87.86 -17.73 53.82
CA ARG A 119 86.67 -16.96 54.24
C ARG A 119 86.47 -15.68 53.43
N ALA A 120 87.54 -15.04 52.95
CA ALA A 120 87.44 -13.87 52.07
C ALA A 120 87.00 -14.27 50.65
N GLU A 121 87.61 -15.32 50.09
CA GLU A 121 87.26 -15.88 48.79
C GLU A 121 85.81 -16.36 48.73
N ALA A 122 85.36 -17.13 49.74
CA ALA A 122 83.98 -17.60 49.81
C ALA A 122 82.96 -16.45 49.94
N ARG A 123 83.34 -15.33 50.58
CA ARG A 123 82.50 -14.12 50.64
C ARG A 123 82.44 -13.39 49.29
N LEU A 124 83.56 -13.29 48.59
CA LEU A 124 83.63 -12.70 47.25
C LEU A 124 82.75 -13.50 46.28
N GLN A 125 82.97 -14.81 46.16
CA GLN A 125 82.18 -15.71 45.32
C GLN A 125 80.67 -15.66 45.66
N ALA A 126 80.31 -15.61 46.95
CA ALA A 126 78.92 -15.46 47.36
C ALA A 126 78.31 -14.12 46.92
N SER A 127 79.08 -13.02 46.98
CA SER A 127 78.63 -11.70 46.53
C SER A 127 78.51 -11.60 45.00
N GLU A 128 79.42 -12.22 44.25
CA GLU A 128 79.37 -12.31 42.79
C GLU A 128 78.17 -13.15 42.33
N ALA A 129 77.95 -14.31 42.96
CA ALA A 129 76.79 -15.15 42.69
C ALA A 129 75.45 -14.47 43.07
N GLN A 130 75.43 -13.62 44.10
CA GLN A 130 74.25 -12.79 44.41
C GLN A 130 74.04 -11.72 43.33
N ALA A 131 75.08 -10.97 42.94
CA ALA A 131 74.99 -9.95 41.89
C ALA A 131 74.52 -10.55 40.54
N GLN A 132 75.06 -11.69 40.13
CA GLN A 132 74.63 -12.41 38.92
C GLN A 132 73.16 -12.85 39.00
N ARG A 133 72.71 -13.37 40.16
CA ARG A 133 71.31 -13.78 40.36
C ARG A 133 70.35 -12.61 40.30
N ASP A 134 70.71 -11.46 40.88
CA ASP A 134 69.85 -10.29 40.90
C ASP A 134 69.87 -9.54 39.56
N GLN A 135 70.98 -9.56 38.82
CA GLN A 135 71.03 -9.16 37.41
C GLN A 135 70.13 -10.05 36.53
N ALA A 136 70.18 -11.37 36.70
CA ALA A 136 69.33 -12.31 35.96
C ALA A 136 67.84 -12.12 36.28
N ARG A 137 67.49 -11.87 37.56
CA ARG A 137 66.13 -11.50 37.98
C ARG A 137 65.66 -10.19 37.36
N ALA A 138 66.50 -9.17 37.34
CA ALA A 138 66.18 -7.90 36.69
C ALA A 138 65.93 -8.08 35.18
N ALA A 139 66.75 -8.89 34.50
CA ALA A 139 66.57 -9.21 33.09
C ALA A 139 65.27 -9.97 32.81
N VAL A 140 64.89 -10.93 33.66
CA VAL A 140 63.59 -11.63 33.57
C VAL A 140 62.43 -10.64 33.73
N VAL A 141 62.45 -9.77 34.74
CA VAL A 141 61.39 -8.77 34.97
C VAL A 141 61.27 -7.76 33.81
N VAL A 142 62.37 -7.45 33.10
CA VAL A 142 62.32 -6.65 31.87
C VAL A 142 61.69 -7.46 30.72
N ALA A 143 62.15 -8.68 30.49
CA ALA A 143 61.61 -9.54 29.42
C ALA A 143 60.11 -9.87 29.60
N GLU A 144 59.65 -10.08 30.84
CA GLU A 144 58.23 -10.27 31.16
C GLU A 144 57.39 -9.02 30.83
N ARG A 145 57.92 -7.82 31.08
CA ARG A 145 57.26 -6.55 30.72
C ARG A 145 57.22 -6.33 29.21
N GLU A 146 58.31 -6.61 28.51
CA GLU A 146 58.38 -6.53 27.05
C GLU A 146 57.42 -7.53 26.40
N ALA A 147 57.36 -8.77 26.88
CA ALA A 147 56.41 -9.78 26.44
C ALA A 147 54.95 -9.34 26.69
N ALA A 148 54.64 -8.78 27.87
CA ALA A 148 53.30 -8.29 28.18
C ALA A 148 52.87 -7.11 27.27
N VAL A 149 53.79 -6.19 26.95
CA VAL A 149 53.54 -5.08 26.01
C VAL A 149 53.32 -5.60 24.59
N LEU A 150 54.15 -6.55 24.12
CA LEU A 150 53.99 -7.19 22.81
C LEU A 150 52.67 -7.95 22.70
N GLN A 151 52.28 -8.69 23.75
CA GLN A 151 51.03 -9.44 23.77
C GLN A 151 49.81 -8.52 23.78
N ALA A 152 49.80 -7.46 24.61
CA ALA A 152 48.76 -6.43 24.56
C ALA A 152 48.66 -5.74 23.19
N GLY A 153 49.79 -5.52 22.51
CA GLY A 153 49.84 -5.00 21.15
C GLY A 153 49.25 -5.96 20.11
N LEU A 154 49.52 -7.27 20.24
CA LEU A 154 48.93 -8.31 19.39
C LEU A 154 47.42 -8.44 19.61
N ASP A 155 46.95 -8.37 20.85
CA ASP A 155 45.52 -8.44 21.18
C ASP A 155 44.77 -7.21 20.66
N ALA A 156 45.33 -6.01 20.81
CA ALA A 156 44.79 -4.79 20.23
C ALA A 156 44.75 -4.83 18.69
N ALA A 157 45.80 -5.35 18.04
CA ALA A 157 45.84 -5.52 16.59
C ALA A 157 44.81 -6.56 16.09
N GLN A 158 44.58 -7.63 16.85
CA GLN A 158 43.52 -8.61 16.54
C GLN A 158 42.12 -8.01 16.68
N GLN A 159 41.86 -7.23 17.74
CA GLN A 159 40.59 -6.52 17.94
C GLN A 159 40.34 -5.50 16.82
N ALA A 160 41.35 -4.70 16.45
CA ALA A 160 41.26 -3.76 15.33
C ALA A 160 40.98 -4.48 13.99
N ARG A 161 41.63 -5.63 13.74
CA ARG A 161 41.35 -6.44 12.54
C ARG A 161 39.92 -6.99 12.55
N ALA A 162 39.43 -7.48 13.70
CA ALA A 162 38.07 -7.99 13.83
C ALA A 162 37.01 -6.89 13.60
N ALA A 163 37.25 -5.68 14.10
CA ALA A 163 36.38 -4.52 13.85
C ALA A 163 36.31 -4.18 12.35
N VAL A 164 37.47 -4.02 11.68
CA VAL A 164 37.54 -3.72 10.23
C VAL A 164 36.95 -4.85 9.39
N GLN A 165 37.06 -6.12 9.82
CA GLN A 165 36.39 -7.25 9.16
C GLN A 165 34.86 -7.16 9.29
N GLY A 166 34.33 -6.80 10.46
CA GLY A 166 32.90 -6.57 10.68
C GLY A 166 32.34 -5.38 9.89
N GLU A 167 33.08 -4.27 9.84
CA GLU A 167 32.76 -3.09 9.02
C GLU A 167 32.71 -3.45 7.51
N LEU A 168 33.70 -4.20 7.02
CA LEU A 168 33.75 -4.67 5.64
C LEU A 168 32.58 -5.63 5.30
N GLU A 169 32.16 -6.47 6.24
CA GLU A 169 31.01 -7.35 6.06
C GLU A 169 29.68 -6.58 6.08
N ALA A 170 29.53 -5.60 6.96
CA ALA A 170 28.36 -4.71 6.98
C ALA A 170 28.26 -3.88 5.68
N GLU A 171 29.38 -3.32 5.20
CA GLU A 171 29.40 -2.54 3.96
C GLU A 171 29.13 -3.41 2.72
N ARG A 172 29.62 -4.66 2.70
CA ARG A 172 29.25 -5.64 1.66
C ARG A 172 27.75 -5.96 1.66
N GLN A 173 27.13 -6.11 2.82
CA GLN A 173 25.69 -6.32 2.94
C GLN A 173 24.90 -5.08 2.49
N SER A 174 25.33 -3.88 2.89
CA SER A 174 24.78 -2.59 2.46
C SER A 174 24.83 -2.44 0.94
N HIS A 175 25.99 -2.71 0.34
CA HIS A 175 26.22 -2.67 -1.11
C HIS A 175 25.34 -3.69 -1.86
N ALA A 176 25.28 -4.94 -1.41
CA ALA A 176 24.41 -5.97 -2.00
C ALA A 176 22.93 -5.57 -1.94
N ALA A 177 22.47 -5.00 -0.81
CA ALA A 177 21.11 -4.50 -0.68
C ALA A 177 20.85 -3.24 -1.54
N ALA A 178 21.85 -2.39 -1.78
CA ALA A 178 21.77 -1.28 -2.72
C ALA A 178 21.67 -1.76 -4.17
N GLN A 179 22.50 -2.72 -4.58
CA GLN A 179 22.45 -3.35 -5.90
C GLN A 179 21.09 -4.02 -6.16
N ALA A 180 20.59 -4.83 -5.21
CA ALA A 180 19.29 -5.48 -5.34
C ALA A 180 18.13 -4.48 -5.54
N ARG A 181 18.15 -3.34 -4.84
CA ARG A 181 17.18 -2.24 -5.03
C ARG A 181 17.34 -1.54 -6.37
N HIS A 182 18.56 -1.36 -6.86
CA HIS A 182 18.85 -0.76 -8.16
C HIS A 182 18.39 -1.64 -9.33
N ASP A 183 18.67 -2.94 -9.26
CA ASP A 183 18.25 -3.90 -10.30
C ASP A 183 16.74 -4.12 -10.31
N GLU A 184 16.09 -4.08 -9.14
CA GLU A 184 14.63 -4.10 -9.05
C GLU A 184 14.00 -2.79 -9.60
N SER A 185 14.58 -1.63 -9.30
CA SER A 185 14.17 -0.36 -9.91
C SER A 185 14.32 -0.35 -11.44
N LYS A 186 15.38 -0.97 -11.98
CA LYS A 186 15.54 -1.17 -13.44
C LYS A 186 14.41 -2.01 -14.02
N ARG A 187 14.11 -3.17 -13.43
CA ARG A 187 12.99 -4.04 -13.91
C ARG A 187 11.67 -3.29 -13.92
N GLN A 188 11.44 -2.40 -12.95
CA GLN A 188 10.23 -1.57 -12.88
C GLN A 188 10.21 -0.52 -13.99
N VAL A 189 11.33 0.14 -14.31
CA VAL A 189 11.44 1.01 -15.49
C VAL A 189 11.22 0.24 -16.78
N GLU A 190 11.92 -0.89 -16.98
CA GLU A 190 11.76 -1.77 -18.16
C GLU A 190 10.34 -2.34 -18.30
N ALA A 191 9.58 -2.48 -17.20
CA ALA A 191 8.18 -2.87 -17.22
C ALA A 191 7.25 -1.70 -17.62
N LEU A 192 7.48 -0.52 -17.06
CA LEU A 192 6.72 0.69 -17.39
C LEU A 192 6.97 1.13 -18.84
N GLU A 193 8.19 1.04 -19.35
CA GLU A 193 8.52 1.31 -20.76
C GLU A 193 7.80 0.36 -21.72
N ARG A 194 7.72 -0.94 -21.39
CA ARG A 194 6.93 -1.91 -22.17
C ARG A 194 5.43 -1.61 -22.10
N GLN A 195 4.89 -1.32 -20.92
CA GLN A 195 3.48 -0.93 -20.77
C GLN A 195 3.13 0.34 -21.54
N LEU A 196 4.01 1.35 -21.54
CA LEU A 196 3.85 2.56 -22.35
C LEU A 196 3.90 2.24 -23.86
N GLY A 197 4.82 1.39 -24.31
CA GLY A 197 4.87 0.92 -25.71
C GLY A 197 3.60 0.17 -26.13
N GLU A 198 3.11 -0.74 -25.29
CA GLU A 198 1.86 -1.45 -25.49
C GLU A 198 0.67 -0.48 -25.56
N MET A 199 0.56 0.47 -24.61
CA MET A 199 -0.49 1.49 -24.63
C MET A 199 -0.41 2.41 -25.86
N HIS A 200 0.78 2.82 -26.30
CA HIS A 200 0.98 3.63 -27.51
C HIS A 200 0.56 2.88 -28.78
N THR A 201 0.89 1.59 -28.90
CA THR A 201 0.47 0.78 -30.07
C THR A 201 -1.04 0.51 -30.07
N GLN A 202 -1.64 0.21 -28.92
CA GLN A 202 -3.09 0.06 -28.76
C GLN A 202 -3.83 1.36 -29.12
N PHE A 203 -3.43 2.49 -28.54
CA PHE A 203 -4.01 3.80 -28.84
C PHE A 203 -3.88 4.20 -30.31
N SER A 204 -2.75 3.87 -30.95
CA SER A 204 -2.57 4.11 -32.40
C SER A 204 -3.52 3.24 -33.24
N ALA A 205 -3.70 1.96 -32.88
CA ALA A 205 -4.64 1.08 -33.56
C ALA A 205 -6.10 1.54 -33.40
N ASP A 206 -6.49 2.01 -32.21
CA ASP A 206 -7.82 2.57 -31.95
C ASP A 206 -8.03 3.92 -32.68
N LEU A 207 -6.98 4.74 -32.84
CA LEU A 207 -7.04 5.96 -33.65
C LEU A 207 -7.27 5.65 -35.14
N GLU A 208 -6.57 4.69 -35.73
CA GLU A 208 -6.85 4.30 -37.13
C GLU A 208 -8.23 3.66 -37.26
N ARG A 209 -8.62 2.77 -36.34
CA ARG A 209 -9.94 2.14 -36.31
C ARG A 209 -11.09 3.15 -36.20
N THR A 210 -10.91 4.23 -35.43
CA THR A 210 -11.91 5.31 -35.33
C THR A 210 -11.91 6.21 -36.57
N ARG A 211 -10.75 6.46 -37.20
CA ARG A 211 -10.70 7.14 -38.51
C ARG A 211 -11.41 6.33 -39.60
N GLU A 212 -11.18 5.03 -39.69
CA GLU A 212 -11.90 4.12 -40.60
C GLU A 212 -13.42 4.18 -40.39
N GLN A 213 -13.88 4.14 -39.13
CA GLN A 213 -15.30 4.27 -38.80
C GLN A 213 -15.89 5.62 -39.21
N VAL A 214 -15.14 6.72 -39.04
CA VAL A 214 -15.55 8.06 -39.48
C VAL A 214 -15.64 8.13 -41.01
N VAL A 215 -14.68 7.55 -41.75
CA VAL A 215 -14.73 7.47 -43.22
C VAL A 215 -15.96 6.68 -43.67
N VAL A 216 -16.19 5.49 -43.13
CA VAL A 216 -17.36 4.66 -43.47
C VAL A 216 -18.68 5.34 -43.09
N ALA A 217 -18.72 6.09 -41.99
CA ALA A 217 -19.88 6.90 -41.62
C ALA A 217 -20.14 8.05 -42.61
N GLN A 218 -19.08 8.75 -43.05
CA GLN A 218 -19.17 9.84 -44.03
C GLN A 218 -19.55 9.34 -45.44
N GLU A 219 -19.06 8.17 -45.84
CA GLU A 219 -19.49 7.49 -47.08
C GLU A 219 -20.98 7.15 -47.02
N ARG A 220 -21.46 6.57 -45.91
CA ARG A 220 -22.88 6.27 -45.71
C ARG A 220 -23.73 7.53 -45.71
N ALA A 221 -23.32 8.59 -45.00
CA ALA A 221 -24.03 9.86 -44.95
C ALA A 221 -24.16 10.51 -46.33
N SER A 222 -23.05 10.60 -47.07
CA SER A 222 -23.06 11.13 -48.45
C SER A 222 -23.82 10.23 -49.42
N ALA A 223 -23.90 8.92 -49.18
CA ALA A 223 -24.74 8.01 -49.97
C ALA A 223 -26.23 8.23 -49.70
N THR A 224 -26.63 8.43 -48.44
CA THR A 224 -28.03 8.78 -48.09
C THR A 224 -28.40 10.17 -48.57
N GLU A 225 -27.50 11.15 -48.53
CA GLU A 225 -27.69 12.49 -49.09
C GLU A 225 -27.90 12.43 -50.61
N ARG A 226 -26.99 11.76 -51.35
CA ARG A 226 -27.12 11.55 -52.80
C ARG A 226 -28.37 10.77 -53.17
N ARG A 227 -28.89 9.91 -52.30
CA ARG A 227 -30.18 9.24 -52.47
C ARG A 227 -31.35 10.22 -52.27
N ALA A 228 -31.37 10.94 -51.15
CA ALA A 228 -32.42 11.90 -50.82
C ALA A 228 -32.55 13.01 -51.88
N LEU A 229 -31.43 13.52 -52.42
CA LEU A 229 -31.43 14.50 -53.52
C LEU A 229 -32.09 13.93 -54.79
N ARG A 230 -31.80 12.66 -55.15
CA ARG A 230 -32.44 11.99 -56.29
C ARG A 230 -33.93 11.75 -56.07
N GLU A 231 -34.34 11.39 -54.85
CA GLU A 231 -35.75 11.22 -54.50
C GLU A 231 -36.49 12.58 -54.54
N ILE A 232 -35.87 13.67 -54.08
CA ILE A 232 -36.38 15.04 -54.21
C ILE A 232 -36.53 15.47 -55.68
N ASP A 233 -35.54 15.19 -56.54
CA ASP A 233 -35.63 15.55 -57.96
C ASP A 233 -36.61 14.67 -58.75
N GLN A 234 -36.81 13.42 -58.34
CA GLN A 234 -37.91 12.57 -58.84
C GLN A 234 -39.27 13.13 -58.42
N GLU A 235 -39.47 13.47 -57.14
CA GLU A 235 -40.69 14.12 -56.64
C GLU A 235 -40.97 15.46 -57.34
N ARG A 236 -39.95 16.30 -57.54
CA ARG A 236 -40.07 17.54 -58.34
C ARG A 236 -40.53 17.24 -59.77
N THR A 237 -39.97 16.22 -60.42
CA THR A 237 -40.32 15.84 -61.80
C THR A 237 -41.74 15.27 -61.89
N LEU A 238 -42.15 14.43 -60.93
CA LEU A 238 -43.50 13.88 -60.84
C LEU A 238 -44.52 14.99 -60.55
N ARG A 239 -44.21 15.89 -59.62
CA ARG A 239 -45.01 17.08 -59.31
C ARG A 239 -45.16 18.00 -60.52
N GLN A 240 -44.08 18.29 -61.25
CA GLN A 240 -44.15 19.12 -62.45
C GLN A 240 -45.07 18.49 -63.51
N LYS A 241 -44.97 17.17 -63.73
CA LYS A 241 -45.87 16.44 -64.64
C LYS A 241 -47.32 16.45 -64.16
N ALA A 242 -47.57 16.32 -62.85
CA ALA A 242 -48.90 16.39 -62.27
C ALA A 242 -49.49 17.82 -62.36
N GLU A 243 -48.69 18.86 -62.17
CA GLU A 243 -49.08 20.26 -62.34
C GLU A 243 -49.36 20.59 -63.82
N GLN A 244 -48.59 20.03 -64.76
CA GLN A 244 -48.85 20.10 -66.21
C GLN A 244 -50.14 19.39 -66.60
N ALA A 245 -50.33 18.12 -66.24
CA ALA A 245 -51.56 17.38 -66.52
C ALA A 245 -52.80 18.03 -65.87
N ALA A 246 -52.66 18.61 -64.67
CA ALA A 246 -53.71 19.38 -64.03
C ALA A 246 -53.96 20.75 -64.70
N ALA A 247 -52.99 21.31 -65.43
CA ALA A 247 -53.22 22.50 -66.26
C ALA A 247 -53.94 22.12 -67.57
N GLU A 248 -53.52 21.04 -68.22
CA GLU A 248 -54.16 20.46 -69.41
C GLU A 248 -55.63 20.14 -69.12
N LEU A 249 -55.93 19.35 -68.07
CA LEU A 249 -57.30 19.05 -67.64
C LEU A 249 -58.13 20.29 -67.30
N ARG A 250 -57.53 21.38 -66.81
CA ARG A 250 -58.23 22.66 -66.60
C ARG A 250 -58.56 23.34 -67.94
N THR A 251 -57.66 23.29 -68.92
CA THR A 251 -57.94 23.82 -70.27
C THR A 251 -58.98 22.99 -71.02
N GLU A 252 -58.96 21.65 -70.89
CA GLU A 252 -60.01 20.78 -71.41
C GLU A 252 -61.36 21.05 -70.74
N LEU A 253 -61.39 21.16 -69.40
CA LEU A 253 -62.61 21.49 -68.66
C LEU A 253 -63.15 22.87 -69.07
N ALA A 254 -62.30 23.87 -69.23
CA ALA A 254 -62.71 25.19 -69.71
C ALA A 254 -63.25 25.13 -71.16
N ALA A 255 -62.62 24.35 -72.05
CA ALA A 255 -63.11 24.15 -73.41
C ALA A 255 -64.46 23.38 -73.45
N MET A 256 -64.66 22.41 -72.56
CA MET A 256 -65.95 21.71 -72.44
C MET A 256 -67.02 22.58 -71.79
N GLN A 257 -66.67 23.44 -70.83
CA GLN A 257 -67.57 24.44 -70.26
C GLN A 257 -67.97 25.49 -71.31
N ALA A 258 -67.04 25.98 -72.14
CA ALA A 258 -67.34 26.86 -73.26
C ALA A 258 -68.31 26.19 -74.26
N ARG A 259 -67.99 24.98 -74.74
CA ARG A 259 -68.90 24.20 -75.62
C ARG A 259 -70.28 23.95 -75.00
N ALA A 260 -70.35 23.72 -73.70
CA ALA A 260 -71.61 23.55 -72.98
C ALA A 260 -72.40 24.87 -72.85
N GLN A 261 -71.70 26.01 -72.70
CA GLN A 261 -72.32 27.34 -72.72
C GLN A 261 -72.83 27.67 -74.14
N ASP A 262 -72.03 27.46 -75.18
CA ASP A 262 -72.43 27.63 -76.59
C ASP A 262 -73.65 26.77 -76.92
N ALA A 263 -73.64 25.49 -76.51
CA ALA A 263 -74.77 24.59 -76.68
C ALA A 263 -76.02 25.03 -75.87
N ALA A 264 -75.83 25.57 -74.67
CA ALA A 264 -76.93 26.11 -73.87
C ALA A 264 -77.52 27.40 -74.46
N VAL A 265 -76.69 28.27 -75.05
CA VAL A 265 -77.13 29.46 -75.80
C VAL A 265 -77.89 29.04 -77.06
N ALA A 266 -77.35 28.12 -77.86
CA ALA A 266 -78.05 27.59 -79.04
C ALA A 266 -79.37 26.90 -78.68
N ALA A 267 -79.41 26.13 -77.60
CA ALA A 267 -80.64 25.52 -77.09
C ALA A 267 -81.64 26.59 -76.57
N ALA A 268 -81.16 27.68 -75.96
CA ALA A 268 -82.01 28.80 -75.56
C ALA A 268 -82.57 29.57 -76.76
N GLU A 269 -81.78 29.81 -77.82
CA GLU A 269 -82.27 30.37 -79.08
C GLU A 269 -83.36 29.50 -79.72
N VAL A 270 -83.12 28.19 -79.83
CA VAL A 270 -84.11 27.24 -80.34
C VAL A 270 -85.37 27.26 -79.46
N ARG A 271 -85.23 27.32 -78.14
CA ARG A 271 -86.38 27.43 -77.23
C ARG A 271 -87.14 28.74 -77.42
N VAL A 272 -86.45 29.87 -77.63
CA VAL A 272 -87.09 31.17 -77.91
C VAL A 272 -87.82 31.15 -79.26
N ARG A 273 -87.26 30.51 -80.30
CA ARG A 273 -87.97 30.31 -81.59
C ARG A 273 -89.22 29.45 -81.41
N LEU A 274 -89.11 28.30 -80.75
CA LEU A 274 -90.25 27.42 -80.44
C LEU A 274 -91.30 28.10 -79.55
N GLN A 275 -90.90 28.99 -78.63
CA GLN A 275 -91.82 29.82 -77.85
C GLN A 275 -92.52 30.86 -78.75
N ALA A 276 -91.82 31.54 -79.64
CA ALA A 276 -92.42 32.48 -80.59
C ALA A 276 -93.36 31.80 -81.61
N GLU A 277 -93.03 30.58 -82.06
CA GLU A 277 -93.90 29.73 -82.87
C GLU A 277 -95.14 29.31 -82.08
N ARG A 278 -94.99 28.83 -80.83
CA ARG A 278 -96.11 28.53 -79.92
C ARG A 278 -97.01 29.75 -79.70
N ASP A 279 -96.44 30.93 -79.47
CA ASP A 279 -97.21 32.16 -79.22
C ASP A 279 -97.89 32.67 -80.50
N THR A 280 -97.38 32.30 -81.67
CA THR A 280 -98.02 32.56 -82.97
C THR A 280 -99.17 31.58 -83.23
N LEU A 281 -98.96 30.28 -82.99
CA LEU A 281 -100.01 29.25 -83.04
C LEU A 281 -101.12 29.52 -82.00
N SER A 282 -100.76 29.99 -80.81
CA SER A 282 -101.70 30.40 -79.76
C SER A 282 -102.58 31.58 -80.20
N ARG A 283 -101.99 32.60 -80.84
CA ARG A 283 -102.74 33.72 -81.43
C ARG A 283 -103.62 33.27 -82.61
N GLN A 284 -103.17 32.32 -83.43
CA GLN A 284 -103.99 31.73 -84.49
C GLN A 284 -105.16 30.91 -83.94
N LEU A 285 -104.94 30.14 -82.86
CA LEU A 285 -105.99 29.40 -82.16
C LEU A 285 -107.03 30.37 -81.57
N ALA A 286 -106.60 31.38 -80.82
CA ALA A 286 -107.49 32.39 -80.25
C ALA A 286 -108.29 33.16 -81.33
N ALA A 287 -107.69 33.44 -82.49
CA ALA A 287 -108.39 34.04 -83.62
C ALA A 287 -109.42 33.08 -84.25
N ALA A 288 -109.11 31.78 -84.33
CA ALA A 288 -110.04 30.74 -84.79
C ALA A 288 -111.19 30.51 -83.79
N GLU A 289 -110.91 30.55 -82.48
CA GLU A 289 -111.92 30.48 -81.42
C GLU A 289 -112.84 31.71 -81.44
N GLN A 290 -112.31 32.92 -81.68
CA GLN A 290 -113.12 34.12 -81.89
C GLN A 290 -113.97 34.03 -83.16
N ALA A 291 -113.42 33.53 -84.27
CA ALA A 291 -114.18 33.29 -85.50
C ALA A 291 -115.29 32.25 -85.31
N LEU A 292 -115.04 31.19 -84.54
CA LEU A 292 -116.03 30.17 -84.17
C LEU A 292 -117.12 30.77 -83.27
N GLY A 293 -116.75 31.58 -82.27
CA GLY A 293 -117.69 32.29 -81.39
C GLY A 293 -118.58 33.28 -82.14
N LEU A 294 -118.03 34.04 -83.08
CA LEU A 294 -118.80 34.91 -83.99
C LEU A 294 -119.73 34.09 -84.90
N GLY A 295 -119.27 32.95 -85.42
CA GLY A 295 -120.10 32.02 -86.21
C GLY A 295 -121.26 31.42 -85.41
N LEU A 296 -121.02 31.04 -84.15
CA LEU A 296 -122.06 30.56 -83.23
C LEU A 296 -123.07 31.66 -82.87
N ALA A 297 -122.61 32.87 -82.55
CA ALA A 297 -123.48 34.01 -82.27
C ALA A 297 -124.35 34.38 -83.49
N ALA A 298 -123.81 34.32 -84.71
CA ALA A 298 -124.59 34.48 -85.93
C ALA A 298 -125.64 33.36 -86.12
N GLN A 299 -125.29 32.12 -85.74
CA GLN A 299 -126.21 30.98 -85.79
C GLN A 299 -127.33 31.07 -84.74
N GLU A 300 -127.06 31.63 -83.56
CA GLU A 300 -128.08 31.94 -82.54
C GLU A 300 -128.98 33.11 -82.96
N GLY A 301 -128.42 34.16 -83.59
CA GLY A 301 -129.20 35.24 -84.20
C GLY A 301 -130.20 34.72 -85.24
N LEU A 302 -129.73 33.90 -86.18
CA LEU A 302 -130.59 33.26 -87.20
C LEU A 302 -131.67 32.35 -86.57
N ARG A 303 -131.40 31.69 -85.44
CA ARG A 303 -132.41 30.92 -84.69
C ARG A 303 -133.44 31.83 -84.04
N ALA A 304 -133.03 32.95 -83.44
CA ALA A 304 -133.95 33.92 -82.84
C ALA A 304 -134.87 34.57 -83.88
N GLU A 305 -134.35 34.88 -85.08
CA GLU A 305 -135.16 35.35 -86.22
C GLU A 305 -136.16 34.28 -86.68
N LEU A 306 -135.74 33.01 -86.77
CA LEU A 306 -136.63 31.90 -87.12
C LEU A 306 -137.76 31.71 -86.08
N GLU A 307 -137.45 31.77 -84.78
CA GLU A 307 -138.46 31.73 -83.73
C GLU A 307 -139.42 32.93 -83.78
N ALA A 308 -138.92 34.13 -84.08
CA ALA A 308 -139.76 35.31 -84.24
C ALA A 308 -140.74 35.16 -85.43
N ALA A 309 -140.27 34.64 -86.56
CA ALA A 309 -141.09 34.34 -87.73
C ALA A 309 -142.15 33.26 -87.44
N LEU A 310 -141.76 32.18 -86.73
CA LEU A 310 -142.70 31.13 -86.30
C LEU A 310 -143.79 31.68 -85.37
N ARG A 311 -143.43 32.47 -84.35
CA ARG A 311 -144.41 33.11 -83.44
C ARG A 311 -145.31 34.13 -84.14
N GLN A 312 -144.89 34.74 -85.25
CA GLN A 312 -145.76 35.54 -86.10
C GLN A 312 -146.75 34.68 -86.89
N ALA A 313 -146.29 33.56 -87.47
CA ALA A 313 -147.16 32.61 -88.17
C ALA A 313 -148.21 31.98 -87.25
N GLU A 314 -147.83 31.59 -86.03
CA GLU A 314 -148.77 31.06 -85.02
C GLU A 314 -149.86 32.08 -84.63
N ARG A 315 -149.52 33.36 -84.49
CA ARG A 315 -150.49 34.43 -84.20
C ARG A 315 -151.51 34.59 -85.33
N ALA A 316 -151.05 34.61 -86.59
CA ALA A 316 -151.93 34.64 -87.75
C ALA A 316 -152.87 33.41 -87.82
N GLN A 317 -152.39 32.22 -87.42
CA GLN A 317 -153.22 31.01 -87.34
C GLN A 317 -154.21 31.05 -86.16
N ALA A 318 -153.85 31.65 -85.04
CA ALA A 318 -154.76 31.86 -83.90
C ALA A 318 -155.92 32.80 -84.28
N GLU A 319 -155.63 33.91 -84.95
CA GLU A 319 -156.66 34.85 -85.43
C GLU A 319 -157.58 34.23 -86.49
N ALA A 320 -157.02 33.44 -87.42
CA ALA A 320 -157.76 32.69 -88.43
C ALA A 320 -158.62 31.52 -87.89
N THR A 321 -158.34 31.04 -86.67
CA THR A 321 -159.12 29.98 -86.01
C THR A 321 -160.14 30.53 -85.00
N ALA A 322 -159.83 31.65 -84.32
CA ALA A 322 -160.79 32.37 -83.48
C ALA A 322 -162.00 32.88 -84.31
N SER A 323 -161.73 33.52 -85.46
CA SER A 323 -162.75 33.99 -86.40
C SER A 323 -163.61 32.85 -86.98
N ARG A 324 -163.07 31.63 -87.11
CA ARG A 324 -163.79 30.46 -87.64
C ARG A 324 -164.70 29.77 -86.61
N ARG A 325 -164.50 29.96 -85.31
CA ARG A 325 -165.30 29.31 -84.24
C ARG A 325 -166.57 30.06 -83.85
N LEU A 326 -166.75 31.31 -84.29
CA LEU A 326 -167.91 32.15 -83.94
C LEU A 326 -169.18 31.90 -84.81
N ALA A 327 -169.14 30.98 -85.78
CA ALA A 327 -170.15 30.92 -86.85
C ALA A 327 -171.25 29.84 -86.72
N THR A 328 -171.07 28.78 -85.92
CA THR A 328 -171.89 27.54 -86.05
C THR A 328 -172.42 26.94 -84.74
N THR A 329 -173.08 27.74 -83.91
CA THR A 329 -174.26 27.39 -83.07
C THR A 329 -174.69 28.67 -82.33
N ARG A 330 -175.96 29.04 -82.22
CA ARG A 330 -177.17 28.24 -82.03
C ARG A 330 -178.38 29.00 -82.62
N ARG A 331 -179.38 28.34 -83.25
CA ARG A 331 -180.64 29.00 -83.66
C ARG A 331 -181.88 28.40 -83.01
N GLN A 332 -182.17 28.90 -81.81
CA GLN A 332 -183.53 29.32 -81.44
C GLN A 332 -183.37 30.76 -80.90
N VAL A 333 -183.76 31.82 -81.65
CA VAL A 333 -185.15 32.35 -81.85
C VAL A 333 -185.45 33.46 -80.82
N PRO A 334 -186.00 34.66 -81.17
CA PRO A 334 -185.90 35.41 -82.45
C PRO A 334 -185.75 36.96 -82.28
N ALA A 335 -185.36 37.68 -83.35
CA ALA A 335 -185.72 39.09 -83.70
C ALA A 335 -184.83 39.55 -84.89
N THR A 336 -185.23 40.14 -86.03
CA THR A 336 -186.26 41.14 -86.43
C THR A 336 -185.98 42.56 -85.92
N LYS A 337 -185.85 43.63 -86.72
CA LYS A 337 -185.84 43.88 -88.19
C LYS A 337 -184.70 44.91 -88.51
N THR A 338 -184.51 45.63 -89.64
CA THR A 338 -185.29 45.97 -90.87
C THR A 338 -184.37 46.59 -91.95
N LYS A 339 -184.78 46.54 -93.24
CA LYS A 339 -184.33 47.42 -94.39
C LYS A 339 -182.88 47.18 -94.90
N LEU A 340 -182.54 47.30 -96.20
CA LEU A 340 -183.26 47.73 -97.44
C LEU A 340 -183.13 46.72 -98.63
N LYS A 341 -183.91 47.01 -99.69
CA LYS A 341 -183.95 46.54 -101.12
C LYS A 341 -182.69 45.84 -101.68
N PHE A 342 -182.78 44.88 -102.62
CA PHE A 342 -183.62 44.74 -103.85
C PHE A 342 -184.18 43.27 -104.01
N LYS A 343 -184.87 42.70 -105.03
CA LYS A 343 -185.29 42.82 -106.48
C LYS A 343 -184.22 42.80 -107.60
N ALA A 344 -183.90 41.69 -108.28
CA ALA A 344 -184.76 40.88 -109.18
C ALA A 344 -185.43 41.67 -110.32
N GLY A 345 -185.60 41.03 -111.49
CA GLY A 345 -185.73 41.68 -112.81
C GLY A 345 -187.14 42.16 -113.23
N PRO A 346 -187.38 42.32 -114.55
CA PRO A 346 -188.68 42.68 -115.12
C PRO A 346 -189.66 41.49 -115.17
N ALA A 347 -190.92 41.77 -115.49
CA ALA A 347 -192.09 40.89 -115.36
C ALA A 347 -192.29 40.42 -113.90
#